data_AF-C6BZJ2-F1
#
_entry.id   AF-C6BZJ2-F1
#
_cell.length_a   1.000
_cell.length_b   1.000
_cell.length_c   1.000
_cell.angle_alpha   90.00
_cell.angle_beta   90.00
_cell.angle_gamma   90.00
#
_symmetry.space_group_name_H-M   'P 1'
#
loop_
_entity.id
_entity.type
_entity.pdbx_description
1 polymer ?
#
loop_
_entity_poly.entity_id
_entity_poly.type
_entity_poly.pdbx_seq_one_letter_code
_entity_poly.pdbx_strand_id
1 'polypeptide(L)'
;MFIPDSMCGCAAEIKLNNRDAMRISLFDVQFTPKAMILIGMGIKKIAAKHGLPEGIIKEHMKGNLFIAPPSKNLYFLFHVPELDADMHITIPPCHFELIG
;
A
#
# COMPACT_ATOMS: atom_id res chain seq x y z
N MET A 1 -2.35 -25.38 23.69
CA MET A 1 -3.10 -24.12 23.94
C MET A 1 -3.49 -23.59 22.58
N PHE A 2 -4.73 -23.85 22.14
CA PHE A 2 -5.24 -23.32 20.87
C PHE A 2 -5.67 -21.89 21.13
N ILE A 3 -4.99 -20.92 20.52
CA ILE A 3 -5.45 -19.53 20.52
C ILE A 3 -6.54 -19.45 19.45
N PRO A 4 -7.79 -19.09 19.80
CA PRO A 4 -8.85 -18.90 18.82
C PRO A 4 -8.44 -17.83 17.81
N ASP A 5 -8.72 -18.02 16.52
CA ASP A 5 -8.43 -17.03 15.47
C ASP A 5 -9.07 -15.66 15.74
N SER A 6 -10.11 -15.60 16.59
CA SER A 6 -10.73 -14.36 17.07
C SER A 6 -9.89 -13.55 18.07
N MET A 7 -8.76 -14.09 18.55
CA MET A 7 -7.78 -13.40 19.40
C MET A 7 -6.51 -13.02 18.64
N CYS A 8 -6.41 -13.35 17.35
CA CYS A 8 -5.34 -12.89 16.48
C CYS A 8 -5.70 -11.49 15.97
N GLY A 9 -5.41 -10.49 16.81
CA GLY A 9 -5.43 -9.06 16.55
C GLY A 9 -6.41 -8.59 15.47
N CYS A 10 -7.56 -8.05 15.88
CA CYS A 10 -8.46 -7.25 15.06
C CYS A 10 -7.68 -6.55 13.95
N ALA A 11 -7.85 -7.01 12.70
CA ALA A 11 -7.40 -6.25 11.55
C ALA A 11 -8.07 -4.89 11.69
N ALA A 12 -7.31 -3.87 12.08
CA ALA A 12 -7.84 -2.53 12.23
C ALA A 12 -8.60 -2.21 10.95
N GLU A 13 -9.87 -1.79 11.05
CA GLU A 13 -10.66 -1.38 9.90
C GLU A 13 -9.94 -0.18 9.25
N ILE A 14 -9.16 -0.43 8.21
CA ILE A 14 -8.49 0.63 7.47
C ILE A 14 -9.55 1.24 6.55
N LYS A 15 -9.79 2.54 6.71
CA LYS A 15 -10.75 3.28 5.91
C LYS A 15 -10.03 4.25 4.98
N LEU A 16 -10.41 4.25 3.71
CA LEU A 16 -9.94 5.21 2.71
C LEU A 16 -11.08 6.14 2.31
N ASN A 17 -11.09 7.35 2.86
CA ASN A 17 -12.14 8.36 2.64
C ASN A 17 -13.53 7.82 3.01
N ASN A 18 -13.70 7.32 4.23
CA ASN A 18 -14.94 6.70 4.74
C ASN A 18 -15.41 5.43 4.01
N ARG A 19 -14.53 4.79 3.25
CA ARG A 19 -14.78 3.49 2.59
C ARG A 19 -13.90 2.42 3.22
N ASP A 20 -14.45 1.23 3.39
CA ASP A 20 -13.67 0.10 3.89
C ASP A 20 -12.61 -0.29 2.87
N ALA A 21 -11.37 -0.40 3.35
CA ALA A 21 -10.24 -0.84 2.55
C ALA A 21 -9.82 -2.24 3.01
N MET A 22 -9.76 -3.16 2.05
CA MET A 22 -9.33 -4.54 2.29
C MET A 22 -7.87 -4.67 1.91
N ARG A 23 -7.05 -5.19 2.84
CA ARG A 23 -5.65 -5.48 2.57
C ARG A 23 -5.55 -6.66 1.61
N ILE A 24 -4.67 -6.58 0.63
CA ILE A 24 -4.35 -7.68 -0.28
C ILE A 24 -2.86 -7.97 -0.29
N SER A 25 -2.48 -9.19 -0.65
CA SER A 25 -1.07 -9.57 -0.77
C SER A 25 -0.45 -8.94 -2.02
N LEU A 26 0.82 -8.54 -1.92
CA LEU A 26 1.61 -8.18 -3.10
C LEU A 26 1.77 -9.37 -4.06
N PHE A 27 1.68 -10.60 -3.56
CA PHE A 27 1.75 -11.81 -4.38
C PHE A 27 0.49 -12.06 -5.21
N ASP A 28 -0.64 -11.44 -4.84
CA ASP A 28 -1.92 -11.58 -5.56
C ASP A 28 -2.05 -10.53 -6.68
N VAL A 29 -1.00 -9.73 -6.91
CA VAL A 29 -1.01 -8.62 -7.87
C VAL A 29 0.17 -8.70 -8.81
N GLN A 30 -0.12 -8.71 -10.11
CA GLN A 30 0.86 -8.56 -11.16
C GLN A 30 0.87 -7.10 -11.66
N PHE A 31 1.95 -6.37 -11.37
CA PHE A 31 2.13 -5.02 -11.90
C PHE A 31 2.69 -5.04 -13.32
N THR A 32 2.22 -4.11 -14.15
CA THR A 32 2.86 -3.85 -15.44
C THR A 32 4.29 -3.31 -15.25
N PRO A 33 5.23 -3.56 -16.19
CA PRO A 33 6.59 -3.00 -16.09
C PRO A 33 6.60 -1.46 -15.95
N LYS A 34 5.69 -0.79 -16.66
CA LYS A 34 5.50 0.66 -16.56
C LYS A 34 5.09 1.10 -15.16
N ALA A 35 4.19 0.36 -14.51
CA ALA A 35 3.75 0.67 -13.15
C ALA A 35 4.91 0.54 -12.16
N MET A 36 5.71 -0.53 -12.26
CA MET A 36 6.88 -0.75 -11.40
C MET A 36 7.89 0.41 -11.50
N ILE A 37 8.15 0.88 -12.72
CA ILE A 37 9.03 2.04 -12.96
C ILE A 37 8.44 3.31 -12.30
N LEU A 38 7.16 3.59 -12.52
CA LEU A 38 6.50 4.78 -11.98
C LEU A 38 6.45 4.78 -10.44
N ILE A 39 6.17 3.63 -9.83
CA ILE A 39 6.19 3.46 -8.37
C ILE A 39 7.61 3.73 -7.85
N GLY A 40 8.63 3.12 -8.46
CA GLY A 40 10.03 3.34 -8.10
C GLY A 40 10.46 4.80 -8.23
N MET A 41 10.07 5.48 -9.33
CA MET A 41 10.32 6.91 -9.53
C MET A 41 9.61 7.78 -8.50
N GLY A 42 8.37 7.43 -8.12
CA GLY A 42 7.61 8.11 -7.07
C GLY A 42 8.34 8.05 -5.73
N ILE A 43 8.76 6.85 -5.32
CA ILE A 43 9.52 6.65 -4.07
C ILE A 43 10.81 7.48 -4.07
N LYS A 44 11.58 7.42 -5.17
CA LYS A 44 12.80 8.23 -5.34
C LYS A 44 12.54 9.72 -5.17
N LYS A 45 11.47 10.22 -5.77
CA LYS A 45 11.11 11.63 -5.72
C LYS A 45 10.71 12.06 -4.31
N ILE A 46 9.95 11.23 -3.58
CA ILE A 46 9.56 11.51 -2.19
C ILE A 46 10.81 11.49 -1.29
N ALA A 47 11.64 10.46 -1.40
CA ALA A 47 12.92 10.35 -0.70
C ALA A 47 13.79 11.59 -0.89
N ALA A 48 14.05 11.97 -2.15
CA ALA A 48 14.87 13.13 -2.49
C ALA A 48 14.27 14.45 -1.98
N LYS A 49 12.94 14.62 -2.09
CA LYS A 49 12.26 15.85 -1.66
C LYS A 49 12.38 16.08 -0.16
N HIS A 50 12.36 15.02 0.64
CA HIS A 50 12.34 15.10 2.10
C HIS A 50 13.67 14.72 2.75
N GLY A 51 14.73 14.48 1.97
CA GLY A 51 16.05 14.12 2.49
C GLY A 51 16.09 12.74 3.16
N LEU A 52 15.17 11.83 2.81
CA LEU A 52 15.08 10.49 3.38
C LEU A 52 15.74 9.43 2.48
N PRO A 53 16.36 8.39 3.06
CA PRO A 53 16.74 7.20 2.31
C PRO A 53 15.52 6.50 1.69
N GLU A 54 15.64 6.08 0.41
CA GLU A 54 14.58 5.32 -0.27
C GLU A 54 14.14 4.07 0.49
N GLY A 55 15.08 3.43 1.21
CA GLY A 55 14.84 2.22 1.98
C GLY A 55 13.76 2.40 3.04
N ILE A 56 13.73 3.56 3.72
CA ILE A 56 12.73 3.86 4.76
C ILE A 56 11.33 3.83 4.14
N ILE A 57 11.12 4.55 3.03
CA ILE A 57 9.81 4.58 2.36
C ILE A 57 9.40 3.18 1.89
N LYS A 58 10.34 2.38 1.36
CA LYS A 58 10.06 1.02 0.90
C LYS A 58 9.65 0.09 2.04
N GLU A 59 10.29 0.19 3.20
CA GLU A 59 9.93 -0.61 4.38
C GLU A 59 8.53 -0.25 4.88
N HIS A 60 8.19 1.05 4.98
CA HIS A 60 6.85 1.46 5.38
C HIS A 60 5.77 1.09 4.35
N MET A 61 6.10 1.10 3.06
CA MET A 61 5.16 0.70 1.99
C MET A 61 4.89 -0.82 1.97
N LYS A 62 5.83 -1.64 2.45
CA LYS A 62 5.78 -3.11 2.35
C LYS A 62 4.55 -3.68 3.06
N GLY A 63 3.81 -4.53 2.35
CA GLY A 63 2.63 -5.21 2.89
C GLY A 63 1.41 -4.32 3.13
N ASN A 64 1.48 -3.03 2.78
CA ASN A 64 0.43 -2.04 3.00
C ASN A 64 -0.32 -1.73 1.70
N LEU A 65 -0.79 -2.79 1.04
CA LEU A 65 -1.50 -2.74 -0.24
C LEU A 65 -2.99 -3.04 -0.03
N PHE A 66 -3.86 -2.23 -0.62
CA PHE A 66 -5.29 -2.21 -0.34
C PHE A 66 -6.16 -2.00 -1.57
N ILE A 67 -7.35 -2.60 -1.56
CA ILE A 67 -8.46 -2.27 -2.46
C ILE A 67 -9.58 -1.60 -1.65
N ALA A 68 -10.26 -0.62 -2.24
CA ALA A 68 -11.33 0.13 -1.57
C ALA A 68 -12.55 0.29 -2.50
N PRO A 69 -13.51 -0.66 -2.47
CA PRO A 69 -14.74 -0.56 -3.25
C PRO A 69 -15.50 0.74 -2.98
N PRO A 70 -16.21 1.30 -3.98
CA PRO A 70 -16.44 0.78 -5.33
C PRO A 70 -15.30 1.11 -6.32
N SER A 71 -14.19 1.70 -5.87
CA SER A 71 -13.07 2.00 -6.77
C SER A 71 -12.42 0.73 -7.26
N LYS A 72 -12.00 0.74 -8.53
CA LYS A 72 -11.19 -0.32 -9.15
C LYS A 72 -9.68 -0.05 -9.04
N ASN A 73 -9.30 0.99 -8.31
CA ASN A 73 -7.90 1.30 -8.09
C ASN A 73 -7.33 0.45 -6.97
N LEU A 74 -6.01 0.28 -7.03
CA LEU A 74 -5.21 -0.31 -5.99
C LEU A 74 -4.47 0.79 -5.24
N TYR A 75 -4.24 0.60 -3.94
CA TYR A 75 -3.75 1.65 -3.06
C TYR A 75 -2.60 1.16 -2.18
N PHE A 76 -1.50 1.91 -2.12
CA PHE A 76 -0.59 1.81 -0.97
C PHE A 76 -1.00 2.84 0.08
N LEU A 77 -1.30 2.37 1.28
CA LEU A 77 -1.73 3.20 2.42
C LEU A 77 -0.80 2.93 3.61
N PHE A 78 0.09 3.86 3.92
CA PHE A 78 1.09 3.68 4.96
C PHE A 78 1.48 4.99 5.61
N HIS A 79 1.89 4.94 6.87
CA HIS A 79 2.40 6.09 7.61
C HIS A 79 3.93 6.13 7.54
N VAL A 80 4.50 7.33 7.34
CA VAL A 80 5.95 7.57 7.39
C VAL A 80 6.24 8.49 8.58
N PRO A 81 6.66 7.94 9.75
CA PRO A 81 6.88 8.71 10.97
C PRO A 81 7.88 9.86 10.80
N GLU A 82 8.90 9.68 9.97
CA GLU A 82 9.93 10.69 9.72
C GLU A 82 9.39 11.93 9.00
N LEU A 83 8.22 11.80 8.36
CA LEU A 83 7.53 12.88 7.66
C LEU A 83 6.31 13.38 8.43
N ASP A 84 5.93 12.73 9.53
CA ASP A 84 4.64 12.90 10.21
C ASP A 84 3.47 12.93 9.20
N ALA A 85 3.52 11.99 8.24
CA ALA A 85 2.63 12.01 7.08
C ALA A 85 2.07 10.63 6.76
N ASP A 86 0.75 10.61 6.52
CA ASP A 86 0.07 9.48 5.91
C ASP A 86 0.18 9.52 4.40
N MET A 87 0.72 8.45 3.84
CA MET A 87 0.98 8.32 2.42
C MET A 87 -0.14 7.52 1.76
N HIS A 88 -0.65 8.09 0.67
CA HIS A 88 -1.68 7.50 -0.16
C HIS A 88 -1.22 7.49 -1.62
N ILE A 89 -0.92 6.30 -2.13
CA ILE A 89 -0.52 6.10 -3.53
C ILE A 89 -1.64 5.35 -4.25
N THR A 90 -2.19 5.95 -5.30
CA THR A 90 -3.22 5.33 -6.15
C THR A 90 -2.58 4.71 -7.38
N ILE A 91 -2.94 3.46 -7.68
CA ILE A 91 -2.53 2.71 -8.86
C ILE A 91 -3.79 2.40 -9.69
N PRO A 92 -3.93 3.01 -10.88
CA PRO A 92 -5.06 2.76 -11.76
C PRO A 92 -5.13 1.31 -12.27
N PRO A 93 -6.33 0.79 -12.63
CA PRO A 93 -6.52 -0.59 -13.08
C PRO A 93 -5.76 -0.95 -14.37
N CYS A 94 -5.36 0.02 -15.19
CA CYS A 94 -4.54 -0.25 -16.39
C CYS A 94 -3.07 -0.58 -16.07
N HIS A 95 -2.68 -0.55 -14.79
CA HIS A 95 -1.31 -0.72 -14.34
C HIS A 95 -1.06 -2.02 -13.57
N PHE A 96 -2.09 -2.81 -13.32
CA PHE A 96 -1.98 -4.09 -12.62
C PHE A 96 -3.10 -5.06 -13.04
N GLU A 97 -2.88 -6.33 -12.74
CA GLU A 97 -3.89 -7.39 -12.80
C GLU A 97 -3.89 -8.11 -11.45
N LEU A 98 -5.08 -8.51 -10.99
CA LEU A 98 -5.21 -9.41 -9.84
C LEU A 98 -5.05 -10.85 -10.35
N ILE A 99 -4.17 -11.61 -9.73
CA ILE A 99 -3.85 -12.99 -10.14
C ILE A 99 -4.22 -14.04 -9.08
N GLY A 100 -4.82 -13.59 -7.96
CA GLY A 100 -5.31 -14.43 -6.87
C GLY A 100 -6.74 -14.91 -7.07
#